data_AF-A0A1E5WLU6-F1
#
_entry.id   AF-A0A1E5WLU6-F1
#
_cell.length_a   1.000
_cell.length_b   1.000
_cell.length_c   1.000
_cell.angle_alpha   90.00
_cell.angle_beta   90.00
_cell.angle_gamma   90.00
#
_symmetry.space_group_name_H-M   'P 1'
#
loop_
_entity.id
_entity.type
_entity.pdbx_description
1 polymer ?
#
loop_
_entity_poly.entity_id
_entity_poly.type
_entity_poly.pdbx_seq_one_letter_code
_entity_poly.pdbx_strand_id
1 'polypeptide(L)'
;MTPPFRPSPPAPSAKGGCGGDRCASGRDAWPLHHFLHEGVFCLLCSSCVLLYRPAAFCSACLHLLSSSDAAASAPAGDPAVAPPGPTAPCSACGIAVAHLSCVPGDPASFVCPPCAAAAEGMAFSFTPAPPGPPGARRALDERDARVLLVAARLAHDAVGRAAAAAREEAARCVAEAAAARKRSREMLDAAFRALEVEAREAKMRPPPAAQPAKKKAPKSAEANRDKDRLLKLNAMQQPAALAYAAAAAAAAAASSMPLPTPAPPREDKKPPVKQEAQGEPSYIESLQMGSQFVTLFNDGCEILAGSAPPPPREDRPALFGTLQS
;
A
#
# COMPACT_ATOMS: atom_id res chain seq x y z
N MET A 1 -15.60 13.09 -8.83
CA MET A 1 -14.86 11.88 -9.28
C MET A 1 -13.46 11.98 -8.72
N THR A 2 -13.23 11.34 -7.58
CA THR A 2 -11.90 11.22 -6.96
C THR A 2 -11.12 10.15 -7.72
N PRO A 3 -9.86 10.39 -8.14
CA PRO A 3 -9.09 9.40 -8.87
C PRO A 3 -8.80 8.18 -7.97
N PRO A 4 -8.75 6.96 -8.53
CA PRO A 4 -8.40 5.77 -7.76
C PRO A 4 -7.01 5.93 -7.14
N PHE A 5 -6.87 5.54 -5.88
CA PHE A 5 -5.60 5.53 -5.16
C PHE A 5 -4.66 4.54 -5.87
N ARG A 6 -3.75 5.06 -6.69
CA ARG A 6 -2.68 4.27 -7.30
C ARG A 6 -1.50 4.34 -6.33
N PRO A 7 -1.12 3.26 -5.62
CA PRO A 7 0.14 3.27 -4.90
C PRO A 7 1.23 3.55 -5.93
N SER A 8 1.87 4.72 -5.80
CA SER A 8 2.98 5.10 -6.66
C SER A 8 4.04 4.00 -6.56
N PRO A 9 4.61 3.53 -7.69
CA PRO A 9 5.79 2.68 -7.60
C PRO A 9 6.86 3.46 -6.81
N PRO A 10 7.63 2.79 -5.93
CA PRO A 10 8.73 3.45 -5.24
C PRO A 10 9.59 4.11 -6.32
N ALA A 11 9.82 5.43 -6.18
CA ALA A 11 10.64 6.15 -7.12
C ALA A 11 11.97 5.41 -7.28
N PRO A 12 12.50 5.22 -8.50
CA PRO A 12 13.79 4.58 -8.69
C PRO A 12 14.80 5.39 -7.89
N SER A 13 15.30 4.79 -6.81
CA SER A 13 16.24 5.40 -5.89
C SER A 13 17.47 5.76 -6.70
N ALA A 14 17.59 7.04 -7.07
CA ALA A 14 18.69 7.52 -7.87
C ALA A 14 19.99 7.32 -7.08
N LYS A 15 20.74 6.28 -7.42
CA LYS A 15 22.11 6.02 -6.95
C LYS A 15 22.27 6.12 -5.42
N GLY A 16 21.75 5.11 -4.72
CA GLY A 16 22.40 4.50 -3.55
C GLY A 16 22.24 5.15 -2.17
N GLY A 17 21.62 6.33 -2.02
CA GLY A 17 21.54 7.04 -0.73
C GLY A 17 20.24 6.88 0.04
N CYS A 18 20.29 7.21 1.34
CA CYS A 18 19.10 7.48 2.16
C CYS A 18 18.33 8.68 1.59
N GLY A 19 17.00 8.56 1.47
CA GLY A 19 16.11 9.61 0.95
C GLY A 19 15.70 10.68 1.96
N GLY A 20 16.25 10.65 3.18
CA GLY A 20 15.95 11.61 4.24
C GLY A 20 16.95 12.78 4.29
N ASP A 21 16.52 13.89 4.87
CA ASP A 21 17.24 15.17 4.93
C ASP A 21 17.73 15.55 6.34
N ARG A 22 17.36 14.77 7.36
CA ARG A 22 17.60 15.14 8.78
C ARG A 22 18.91 14.66 9.39
N CYS A 23 19.62 13.74 8.74
CA CYS A 23 20.80 13.12 9.33
C CYS A 23 22.09 13.44 8.58
N ALA A 24 23.21 13.36 9.31
CA ALA A 24 24.55 13.44 8.73
C ALA A 24 24.96 12.20 7.92
N SER A 25 24.16 11.13 7.90
CA SER A 25 24.50 9.92 7.15
C SER A 25 24.40 10.18 5.65
N GLY A 26 25.54 10.07 4.96
CA GLY A 26 25.67 10.34 3.53
C GLY A 26 25.08 9.24 2.64
N ARG A 27 25.60 9.14 1.40
CA ARG A 27 25.13 8.18 0.39
C ARG A 27 25.39 6.72 0.73
N ASP A 28 26.28 6.42 1.67
CA ASP A 28 26.63 5.05 2.07
C ASP A 28 25.85 4.61 3.33
N ALA A 29 24.74 5.29 3.65
CA ALA A 29 23.95 4.99 4.82
C ALA A 29 23.30 3.60 4.71
N TRP A 30 23.72 2.68 5.59
CA TRP A 30 23.18 1.33 5.70
C TRP A 30 22.93 0.98 7.17
N PRO A 31 21.87 0.23 7.51
CA PRO A 31 20.81 -0.28 6.63
C PRO A 31 19.73 0.76 6.31
N LEU A 32 19.01 0.53 5.21
CA LEU A 32 17.86 1.31 4.78
C LEU A 32 16.55 0.59 5.15
N HIS A 33 15.56 1.38 5.54
CA HIS A 33 14.24 0.94 5.96
C HIS A 33 13.18 1.55 5.05
N HIS A 34 12.16 0.77 4.70
CA HIS A 34 10.97 1.32 4.06
C HIS A 34 10.16 2.09 5.10
N PHE A 35 9.91 3.37 4.84
CA PHE A 35 9.21 4.23 5.77
C PHE A 35 8.20 5.10 5.00
N LEU A 36 6.99 5.22 5.55
CA LEU A 36 5.99 6.13 5.00
C LEU A 36 6.08 7.46 5.76
N HIS A 37 6.46 8.53 5.06
CA HIS A 37 6.48 9.88 5.60
C HIS A 37 5.59 10.78 4.74
N GLU A 38 4.63 11.48 5.36
CA GLU A 38 3.70 12.38 4.68
C GLU A 38 2.99 11.77 3.45
N GLY A 39 2.71 10.46 3.51
CA GLY A 39 2.06 9.73 2.41
C GLY A 39 3.00 9.27 1.29
N VAL A 40 4.30 9.54 1.38
CA VAL A 40 5.31 9.10 0.41
C VAL A 40 6.16 7.99 1.01
N PHE A 41 6.30 6.88 0.27
CA PHE A 41 7.21 5.80 0.64
C PHE A 41 8.65 6.19 0.30
N CYS A 42 9.48 6.24 1.33
CA CYS A 42 10.90 6.59 1.23
C CYS A 42 11.75 5.44 1.77
N LEU A 43 12.97 5.31 1.23
CA LEU A 43 14.02 4.49 1.83
C LEU A 43 14.87 5.36 2.75
N LEU A 44 14.75 5.14 4.06
CA LEU A 44 15.42 5.95 5.08
C LEU A 44 16.44 5.11 5.85
N CYS A 45 17.60 5.68 6.17
CA CYS A 45 18.52 5.02 7.09
C CYS A 45 17.96 5.02 8.53
N SER A 46 18.54 4.20 9.40
CA SER A 46 18.11 4.09 10.80
C SER A 46 18.06 5.45 11.51
N SER A 47 19.07 6.31 11.32
CA SER A 47 19.09 7.66 11.89
C SER A 47 17.93 8.52 11.42
N CYS A 48 17.61 8.51 10.12
CA CYS A 48 16.47 9.24 9.58
C CYS A 48 15.16 8.76 10.19
N VAL A 49 14.93 7.44 10.24
CA VAL A 49 13.70 6.88 10.85
C VAL A 49 13.50 7.40 12.27
N LEU A 50 14.57 7.39 13.08
CA LEU A 50 14.53 7.94 14.45
C LEU A 50 14.27 9.45 14.48
N LEU A 51 14.87 10.22 13.56
CA LEU A 51 14.70 11.68 13.50
C LEU A 51 13.33 12.13 12.96
N TYR A 52 12.62 11.29 12.20
CA TYR A 52 11.23 11.55 11.82
C TYR A 52 10.22 11.15 12.92
N ARG A 53 10.61 10.29 13.88
CA ARG A 53 9.76 9.82 14.98
C ARG A 53 10.40 10.05 16.37
N PRO A 54 10.86 11.26 16.72
CA PRO A 54 11.66 11.51 17.93
C PRO A 54 10.89 11.31 19.25
N ALA A 55 9.55 11.27 19.21
CA ALA A 55 8.71 11.04 20.38
C ALA A 55 8.38 9.55 20.63
N ALA A 56 8.82 8.63 19.76
CA ALA A 56 8.46 7.21 19.86
C ALA A 56 9.43 6.38 20.72
N PHE A 57 10.59 6.94 21.08
CA PHE A 57 11.64 6.26 21.82
C PHE A 57 12.34 7.23 22.76
N CYS A 58 12.99 6.70 23.79
CA CYS A 58 13.85 7.49 24.66
C CYS A 58 15.17 7.80 23.96
N SER A 59 15.50 9.08 23.75
CA SER A 59 16.72 9.48 23.01
C SER A 59 18.03 9.19 23.75
N ALA A 60 17.98 8.87 25.04
CA ALA A 60 19.15 8.48 25.83
C ALA A 60 19.46 6.97 25.72
N CYS A 61 18.52 6.11 26.13
CA CYS A 61 18.70 4.66 26.13
C CYS A 61 18.25 3.93 24.85
N LEU A 62 17.63 4.62 23.89
CA LEU A 62 17.18 4.06 22.61
C LEU A 62 16.26 2.84 22.76
N HIS A 63 15.29 2.93 23.66
CA HIS A 63 14.18 1.99 23.77
C HIS A 63 12.88 2.67 23.37
N LEU A 64 11.95 1.93 22.77
CA LEU A 64 10.61 2.40 22.47
C LEU A 64 9.88 2.76 23.77
N LEU A 65 9.20 3.90 23.76
CA LEU A 65 8.35 4.31 24.88
C LEU A 65 7.08 3.45 24.87
N SER A 66 6.62 3.00 26.04
CA SER A 66 5.43 2.14 26.15
C SER A 66 4.16 2.80 25.62
N SER A 67 4.13 4.14 25.53
CA SER A 67 3.04 4.93 24.95
C SER A 67 3.05 4.99 23.42
N SER A 68 4.08 4.47 22.75
CA SER A 68 4.14 4.48 21.28
C SER A 68 3.33 3.34 20.67
N ASP A 69 2.68 3.60 19.53
CA ASP A 69 2.01 2.56 18.72
C ASP A 69 2.92 1.39 18.34
N ALA A 70 4.20 1.66 18.06
CA ALA A 70 5.20 0.64 17.77
C ALA A 70 5.51 -0.26 18.97
N ALA A 71 5.34 0.24 20.20
CA ALA A 71 5.42 -0.58 21.41
C ALA A 71 4.12 -1.37 21.63
N ALA A 72 2.96 -0.78 21.33
CA ALA A 72 1.66 -1.46 21.45
C ALA A 72 1.51 -2.66 20.49
N SER A 73 2.18 -2.62 19.34
CA SER A 73 2.23 -3.72 18.36
C SER A 73 3.35 -4.73 18.62
N ALA A 74 4.22 -4.48 19.61
CA ALA A 74 5.31 -5.40 19.93
C ALA A 74 4.82 -6.59 20.78
N PRO A 75 5.46 -7.77 20.65
CA PRO A 75 5.14 -8.92 21.50
C PRO A 75 5.39 -8.62 22.98
N ALA A 76 4.66 -9.31 23.86
CA ALA A 76 4.88 -9.18 25.30
C ALA A 76 6.33 -9.58 25.67
N GLY A 77 6.99 -8.74 26.47
CA GLY A 77 8.38 -8.98 26.90
C GLY A 77 9.44 -8.57 25.86
N ASP A 78 9.08 -7.74 24.89
CA ASP A 78 10.02 -7.28 23.87
C ASP A 78 11.19 -6.48 24.46
N PRO A 79 12.46 -6.88 24.22
CA PRO A 79 13.63 -6.19 24.76
C PRO A 79 13.85 -4.79 24.20
N ALA A 80 13.17 -4.40 23.12
CA ALA A 80 13.24 -3.05 22.55
C ALA A 80 12.29 -2.06 23.24
N VAL A 81 11.33 -2.54 24.03
CA VAL A 81 10.31 -1.70 24.68
C VAL A 81 10.75 -1.43 26.11
N ALA A 82 10.79 -0.15 26.48
CA ALA A 82 11.09 0.24 27.85
C ALA A 82 9.92 -0.10 28.79
N PRO A 83 10.20 -0.38 30.08
CA PRO A 83 9.18 -0.37 31.11
C PRO A 83 8.45 0.97 31.14
N PRO A 84 7.15 0.98 31.46
CA PRO A 84 6.42 2.23 31.60
C PRO A 84 7.01 3.07 32.73
N GLY A 85 7.13 4.37 32.50
CA GLY A 85 7.72 5.28 33.47
C GLY A 85 7.61 6.74 33.05
N PRO A 86 7.93 7.67 33.95
CA PRO A 86 7.87 9.09 33.66
C PRO A 86 8.97 9.48 32.66
N THR A 87 8.62 10.42 31.79
CA THR A 87 9.50 10.92 30.74
C THR A 87 9.63 12.44 30.79
N ALA A 88 10.79 12.95 30.39
CA ALA A 88 11.09 14.37 30.26
C ALA A 88 11.20 14.73 28.77
N PRO A 89 10.47 15.75 28.29
CA PRO A 89 10.65 16.28 26.94
C PRO A 89 11.93 17.13 26.87
N CYS A 90 12.50 17.22 25.67
CA CYS A 90 13.63 18.10 25.39
C CYS A 90 13.21 19.56 25.56
N SER A 91 13.96 20.33 26.35
CA SER A 91 13.72 21.75 26.60
C SER A 91 13.88 22.62 25.35
N ALA A 92 14.67 22.17 24.36
CA ALA A 92 14.92 22.92 23.13
C ALA A 92 13.85 22.70 22.05
N CYS A 93 13.44 21.45 21.79
CA CYS A 93 12.47 21.15 20.72
C CYS A 93 11.09 20.71 21.21
N GLY A 94 10.93 20.35 22.48
CA GLY A 94 9.68 19.86 23.06
C GLY A 94 9.19 18.50 22.56
N ILE A 95 9.76 17.96 21.46
CA ILE A 95 9.25 16.75 20.80
C ILE A 95 10.04 15.51 21.20
N ALA A 96 11.36 15.60 21.26
CA ALA A 96 12.20 14.46 21.66
C ALA A 96 12.05 14.20 23.16
N VAL A 97 12.12 12.94 23.56
CA VAL A 97 11.79 12.52 24.92
C VAL A 97 12.87 11.59 25.49
N ALA A 98 13.13 11.66 26.79
CA ALA A 98 13.94 10.68 27.51
C ALA A 98 13.25 10.23 28.81
N HIS A 99 13.54 9.03 29.29
CA HIS A 99 13.12 8.63 30.63
C HIS A 99 13.80 9.51 31.68
N LEU A 100 13.10 9.85 32.77
CA LEU A 100 13.70 10.62 33.87
C LEU A 100 14.95 9.92 34.43
N SER A 101 14.94 8.58 34.50
CA SER A 101 16.10 7.78 34.95
C SER A 101 17.30 7.81 33.99
N CYS A 102 17.09 8.20 32.73
CA CYS A 102 18.14 8.30 31.73
C CYS A 102 18.72 9.73 31.59
N VAL A 103 18.12 10.72 32.26
CA VAL A 103 18.60 12.10 32.24
C VAL A 103 19.50 12.30 33.47
N PRO A 104 20.80 12.56 33.29
CA PRO A 104 21.64 12.97 34.39
C PRO A 104 21.29 14.41 34.82
N GLY A 105 20.98 14.62 36.09
CA GLY A 105 20.72 15.95 36.64
C GLY A 105 19.24 16.35 36.61
N ASP A 106 18.98 17.64 36.34
CA ASP A 106 17.63 18.20 36.34
C ASP A 106 16.87 17.83 35.05
N PRO A 107 15.76 17.07 35.11
CA PRO A 107 14.98 16.71 33.94
C PRO A 107 14.39 17.93 33.20
N ALA A 108 14.22 19.08 33.86
CA ALA A 108 13.74 20.30 33.19
C ALA A 108 14.77 20.90 32.22
N SER A 109 16.06 20.59 32.42
CA SER A 109 17.18 21.07 31.60
C SER A 109 17.58 20.12 30.47
N PHE A 110 16.88 18.99 30.32
CA PHE A 110 17.23 17.96 29.34
C PHE A 110 17.22 18.49 27.90
N VAL A 111 18.33 18.31 27.18
CA VAL A 111 18.45 18.58 25.74
C VAL A 111 18.75 17.28 25.00
N CYS A 112 17.97 16.97 23.96
CA CYS A 112 18.18 15.75 23.20
C CYS A 112 19.47 15.83 22.34
N PRO A 113 20.09 14.67 22.01
CA PRO A 113 21.33 14.66 21.23
C PRO A 113 21.28 15.42 19.89
N PRO A 114 20.18 15.36 19.10
CA PRO A 114 20.05 16.19 17.89
C PRO A 114 20.09 17.70 18.15
N CYS A 115 19.40 18.18 19.20
CA CYS A 115 19.38 19.61 19.53
C CYS A 115 20.72 20.09 20.10
N ALA A 116 21.40 19.24 20.89
CA ALA A 116 22.74 19.55 21.38
C ALA A 116 23.73 19.71 20.21
N ALA A 117 23.73 18.79 19.24
CA ALA A 117 24.55 18.91 18.04
C ALA A 117 24.19 20.15 17.21
N ALA A 118 22.90 20.46 17.07
CA ALA A 118 22.47 21.66 16.34
C ALA A 118 22.92 22.96 17.02
N ALA A 119 22.96 23.02 18.35
CA ALA A 119 23.49 24.18 19.08
C ALA A 119 24.99 24.42 18.82
N GLU A 120 25.73 23.35 18.51
CA GLU A 120 27.14 23.41 18.08
C GLU A 120 27.31 23.63 16.57
N GLY A 121 26.21 23.76 15.81
CA GLY A 121 26.25 23.89 14.35
C GLY A 121 26.59 22.59 13.61
N MET A 122 26.45 21.44 14.27
CA MET A 122 26.84 20.13 13.74
C MET A 122 25.63 19.33 13.27
N ALA A 123 25.81 18.58 12.17
CA ALA A 123 24.81 17.63 11.71
C ALA A 123 24.82 16.37 12.60
N PHE A 124 23.63 15.90 12.98
CA PHE A 124 23.49 14.76 13.89
C PHE A 124 23.22 13.44 13.14
N SER A 125 23.75 12.34 13.64
CA SER A 125 23.36 10.98 13.25
C SER A 125 23.48 10.03 14.44
N PHE A 126 22.51 9.13 14.61
CA PHE A 126 22.54 8.11 15.66
C PHE A 126 23.61 7.04 15.41
N THR A 127 23.91 6.78 14.14
CA THR A 127 25.01 5.92 13.68
C THR A 127 26.00 6.78 12.89
N PRO A 128 26.91 7.52 13.54
CA PRO A 128 27.91 8.32 12.84
C PRO A 128 28.81 7.41 12.01
N ALA A 129 29.22 7.87 10.83
CA ALA A 129 30.18 7.15 10.00
C ALA A 129 31.52 7.06 10.76
N PRO A 130 32.15 5.88 10.84
CA PRO A 130 33.41 5.76 11.56
C PRO A 130 34.51 6.54 10.83
N PRO A 131 35.47 7.14 11.56
CA PRO A 131 36.72 7.60 10.99
C PRO A 131 37.54 6.36 10.58
N GLY A 132 37.39 5.91 9.34
CA GLY A 132 38.08 4.73 8.84
C GLY A 132 38.05 4.64 7.31
N PRO A 133 38.92 3.82 6.71
CA PRO A 133 38.93 3.64 5.27
C PRO A 133 37.59 3.07 4.78
N PRO A 134 37.08 3.55 3.63
CA PRO A 134 35.83 3.06 3.06
C PRO A 134 35.91 1.54 2.82
N GLY A 135 34.93 0.80 3.33
CA GLY A 135 34.82 -0.66 3.15
C GLY A 135 35.24 -1.52 4.35
N ALA A 136 35.74 -0.93 5.45
CA ALA A 136 35.97 -1.69 6.68
C ALA A 136 34.63 -2.14 7.30
N ARG A 137 34.42 -3.46 7.44
CA ARG A 137 33.26 -4.00 8.16
C ARG A 137 33.38 -3.61 9.63
N ARG A 138 32.47 -2.75 10.09
CA ARG A 138 32.36 -2.37 11.50
C ARG A 138 31.73 -3.52 12.30
N ALA A 139 32.29 -3.83 13.46
CA ALA A 139 31.57 -4.63 14.46
C ALA A 139 30.37 -3.80 14.97
N LEU A 140 29.18 -4.39 14.98
CA LEU A 140 28.00 -3.75 15.52
C LEU A 140 28.13 -3.69 17.05
N ASP A 141 28.13 -2.50 17.63
CA ASP A 141 28.10 -2.35 19.08
C ASP A 141 26.65 -2.42 19.59
N GLU A 142 26.47 -2.53 20.91
CA GLU A 142 25.15 -2.65 21.52
C GLU A 142 24.27 -1.43 21.21
N ARG A 143 24.85 -0.22 21.17
CA ARG A 143 24.12 1.01 20.93
C ARG A 143 23.59 1.04 19.50
N ASP A 144 24.39 0.67 18.51
CA ASP A 144 23.96 0.58 17.12
C ASP A 144 22.95 -0.53 16.94
N ALA A 145 23.12 -1.68 17.59
CA ALA A 145 22.10 -2.73 17.57
C ALA A 145 20.75 -2.19 18.07
N ARG A 146 20.73 -1.36 19.11
CA ARG A 146 19.51 -0.68 19.59
C ARG A 146 18.97 0.31 18.57
N VAL A 147 19.82 1.14 17.96
CA VAL A 147 19.40 2.06 16.88
C VAL A 147 18.74 1.29 15.74
N LEU A 148 19.36 0.21 15.27
CA LEU A 148 18.85 -0.62 14.19
C LEU A 148 17.52 -1.27 14.57
N LEU A 149 17.43 -1.85 15.77
CA LEU A 149 16.23 -2.55 16.24
C LEU A 149 15.04 -1.61 16.39
N VAL A 150 15.24 -0.44 17.02
CA VAL A 150 14.17 0.55 17.19
C VAL A 150 13.75 1.14 15.84
N ALA A 151 14.70 1.49 14.98
CA ALA A 151 14.39 1.99 13.64
C ALA A 151 13.58 0.96 12.82
N ALA A 152 14.01 -0.31 12.83
CA ALA A 152 13.30 -1.39 12.13
C ALA A 152 11.85 -1.55 12.63
N ARG A 153 11.63 -1.45 13.94
CA ARG A 153 10.29 -1.53 14.53
C ARG A 153 9.41 -0.36 14.11
N LEU A 154 9.95 0.86 14.17
CA LEU A 154 9.21 2.05 13.76
C LEU A 154 8.87 2.03 12.27
N ALA A 155 9.79 1.52 11.44
CA ALA A 155 9.57 1.33 10.01
C ALA A 155 8.50 0.26 9.73
N HIS A 156 8.60 -0.89 10.38
CA HIS A 156 7.63 -1.97 10.28
C HIS A 156 6.22 -1.51 10.70
N ASP A 157 6.12 -0.82 11.84
CA ASP A 157 4.88 -0.23 12.35
C ASP A 157 4.29 0.81 11.37
N ALA A 158 5.12 1.68 10.81
CA ALA A 158 4.67 2.67 9.81
C ALA A 158 4.14 2.01 8.52
N VAL A 159 4.88 1.04 7.97
CA VAL A 159 4.45 0.28 6.78
C VAL A 159 3.21 -0.58 7.09
N GLY A 160 3.13 -1.16 8.29
CA GLY A 160 1.99 -1.94 8.74
C GLY A 160 0.71 -1.11 8.80
N ARG A 161 0.76 0.09 9.37
CA ARG A 161 -0.36 1.06 9.36
C ARG A 161 -0.74 1.45 7.93
N ALA A 162 0.25 1.76 7.10
CA ALA A 162 0.00 2.12 5.70
C ALA A 162 -0.71 1.00 4.94
N ALA A 163 -0.28 -0.24 5.12
CA ALA A 163 -0.88 -1.41 4.50
C ALA A 163 -2.30 -1.67 5.03
N ALA A 164 -2.56 -1.46 6.33
CA ALA A 164 -3.89 -1.58 6.91
C ALA A 164 -4.87 -0.53 6.32
N ALA A 165 -4.46 0.74 6.28
CA ALA A 165 -5.26 1.81 5.68
C ALA A 165 -5.53 1.57 4.19
N ALA A 166 -4.53 1.08 3.44
CA ALA A 166 -4.71 0.75 2.03
C ALA A 166 -5.72 -0.40 1.81
N ARG A 167 -5.76 -1.40 2.71
CA ARG A 167 -6.74 -2.49 2.64
C ARG A 167 -8.15 -2.00 2.94
N GLU A 168 -8.32 -1.15 3.95
CA GLU A 168 -9.60 -0.54 4.28
C GLU A 168 -10.14 0.30 3.12
N GLU A 169 -9.28 1.12 2.51
CA GLU A 169 -9.63 1.92 1.33
C GLU A 169 -10.04 1.05 0.15
N ALA A 170 -9.28 -0.02 -0.13
CA ALA A 170 -9.61 -0.95 -1.20
C ALA A 170 -10.96 -1.63 -0.96
N ALA A 171 -11.25 -2.05 0.27
CA ALA A 171 -12.53 -2.65 0.63
C ALA A 171 -13.69 -1.67 0.43
N ARG A 172 -13.52 -0.39 0.82
CA ARG A 172 -14.50 0.67 0.58
C ARG A 172 -14.74 0.89 -0.90
N CYS A 173 -13.68 1.03 -1.69
CA CYS A 173 -13.76 1.20 -3.14
C CYS A 173 -14.51 0.04 -3.84
N VAL A 174 -14.26 -1.20 -3.41
CA VAL A 174 -14.96 -2.38 -3.94
C VAL A 174 -16.45 -2.34 -3.59
N ALA A 175 -16.81 -2.00 -2.35
CA ALA A 175 -18.21 -1.88 -1.92
C ALA A 175 -18.96 -0.79 -2.69
N GLU A 176 -18.33 0.37 -2.87
CA GLU A 176 -18.90 1.48 -3.64
C GLU A 176 -19.08 1.12 -5.12
N ALA A 177 -18.08 0.46 -5.72
CA ALA A 177 -18.16 -0.01 -7.10
C ALA A 177 -19.28 -1.05 -7.28
N ALA A 178 -19.44 -1.98 -6.34
CA ALA A 178 -20.54 -2.96 -6.36
C ALA A 178 -21.90 -2.27 -6.24
N ALA A 179 -22.05 -1.31 -5.33
CA ALA A 179 -23.28 -0.53 -5.18
C ALA A 179 -23.60 0.29 -6.43
N ALA A 180 -22.58 0.89 -7.07
CA ALA A 180 -22.75 1.61 -8.32
C ALA A 180 -23.22 0.69 -9.46
N ARG A 181 -22.59 -0.49 -9.61
CA ARG A 181 -23.01 -1.50 -10.61
C ARG A 181 -24.44 -1.97 -10.37
N LYS A 182 -24.83 -2.20 -9.11
CA LYS A 182 -26.20 -2.57 -8.74
C LYS A 182 -27.19 -1.49 -9.17
N ARG A 183 -26.93 -0.21 -8.84
CA ARG A 183 -27.80 0.90 -9.26
C ARG A 183 -27.90 1.01 -10.78
N SER A 184 -26.79 0.86 -11.50
CA SER A 184 -26.80 0.88 -12.97
C SER A 184 -27.62 -0.26 -13.56
N ARG A 185 -27.51 -1.48 -12.99
CA ARG A 185 -28.32 -2.64 -13.39
C ARG A 185 -29.82 -2.36 -13.18
N GLU A 186 -30.19 -1.84 -12.01
CA GLU A 186 -31.58 -1.49 -11.68
C GLU A 186 -32.16 -0.43 -12.62
N MET A 187 -31.37 0.58 -12.99
CA MET A 187 -31.77 1.60 -13.96
C MET A 187 -32.00 1.01 -15.37
N LEU A 188 -31.10 0.13 -15.82
CA LEU A 188 -31.27 -0.56 -17.11
C LEU A 188 -32.51 -1.45 -17.10
N ASP A 189 -32.71 -2.23 -16.05
CA ASP A 189 -33.89 -3.10 -15.90
C ASP A 189 -35.19 -2.26 -15.88
N ALA A 190 -35.19 -1.09 -15.24
CA ALA A 190 -36.32 -0.17 -15.26
C ALA A 190 -36.58 0.41 -16.66
N ALA A 191 -35.53 0.78 -17.39
CA ALA A 191 -35.64 1.30 -18.75
C ALA A 191 -36.20 0.24 -19.71
N PHE A 192 -35.75 -1.03 -19.63
CA PHE A 192 -36.29 -2.11 -20.44
C PHE A 192 -37.78 -2.34 -20.15
N ARG A 193 -38.19 -2.37 -18.87
CA ARG A 193 -39.61 -2.48 -18.51
C ARG A 193 -40.45 -1.32 -19.04
N ALA A 194 -39.94 -0.09 -19.00
CA ALA A 194 -40.64 1.07 -19.56
C ALA A 194 -40.84 0.93 -21.07
N LEU A 195 -39.81 0.49 -21.82
CA LEU A 195 -39.91 0.25 -23.26
C LEU A 195 -40.92 -0.85 -23.60
N GLU A 196 -41.04 -1.90 -22.77
CA GLU A 196 -42.04 -2.95 -22.95
C GLU A 196 -43.47 -2.44 -22.74
N VAL A 197 -43.69 -1.55 -21.76
CA VAL A 197 -44.98 -0.91 -21.52
C VAL A 197 -45.36 -0.01 -22.70
N GLU A 198 -44.47 0.87 -23.14
CA GLU A 198 -44.67 1.74 -24.30
C GLU A 198 -44.99 0.94 -25.58
N ALA A 199 -44.28 -0.18 -25.80
CA ALA A 199 -44.53 -1.06 -26.93
C ALA A 199 -45.90 -1.76 -26.87
N ARG A 200 -46.42 -2.05 -25.66
CA ARG A 200 -47.77 -2.61 -25.48
C ARG A 200 -48.84 -1.53 -25.69
N GLU A 201 -48.64 -0.33 -25.16
CA GLU A 201 -49.55 0.80 -25.36
C GLU A 201 -49.65 1.21 -26.82
N ALA A 202 -48.53 1.22 -27.56
CA ALA A 202 -48.52 1.50 -29.00
C ALA A 202 -49.34 0.49 -29.81
N LYS A 203 -49.42 -0.78 -29.37
CA LYS A 203 -50.26 -1.82 -30.02
C LYS A 203 -51.74 -1.67 -29.70
N MET A 204 -52.09 -1.12 -28.54
CA MET A 204 -53.49 -0.91 -28.13
C MET A 204 -54.06 0.42 -28.64
N ARG A 205 -53.21 1.34 -29.09
CA ARG A 205 -53.64 2.62 -29.63
C ARG A 205 -54.35 2.42 -30.99
N PRO A 206 -55.61 2.85 -31.15
CA PRO A 206 -56.33 2.68 -32.41
C PRO A 206 -55.63 3.43 -33.56
N PRO A 207 -55.70 2.90 -34.80
CA PRO A 207 -55.11 3.56 -35.95
C PRO A 207 -55.69 4.99 -36.05
N PRO A 208 -54.86 6.00 -36.37
CA PRO A 208 -55.35 7.36 -36.52
C PRO A 208 -56.48 7.36 -37.55
N ALA A 209 -57.64 7.89 -37.17
CA ALA A 209 -58.80 8.02 -38.05
C ALA A 209 -58.35 8.64 -39.38
N ALA A 210 -58.68 7.96 -40.48
CA ALA A 210 -58.29 8.34 -41.83
C ALA A 210 -58.70 9.79 -42.11
N GLN A 211 -57.73 10.71 -42.13
CA GLN A 211 -57.95 12.04 -42.67
C GLN A 211 -57.98 11.95 -44.20
N PRO A 212 -58.95 12.60 -44.87
CA PRO A 212 -59.12 12.48 -46.31
C PRO A 212 -57.93 13.05 -47.06
N ALA A 213 -57.41 12.25 -47.98
CA ALA A 213 -56.26 12.53 -48.82
C ALA A 213 -56.39 13.85 -49.61
N LYS A 214 -55.52 14.81 -49.31
CA LYS A 214 -55.16 15.87 -50.27
C LYS A 214 -53.81 15.54 -50.91
N LYS A 215 -53.85 15.40 -52.24
CA LYS A 215 -52.77 15.06 -53.15
C LYS A 215 -51.63 16.10 -53.11
N LYS A 216 -50.37 15.65 -52.92
CA LYS A 216 -49.22 15.72 -53.86
C LYS A 216 -47.85 15.83 -53.15
N ALA A 217 -46.96 14.89 -53.52
CA ALA A 217 -45.47 14.90 -53.49
C ALA A 217 -44.73 14.72 -52.13
N PRO A 218 -43.43 14.34 -52.15
CA PRO A 218 -42.85 13.11 -52.67
C PRO A 218 -42.21 12.21 -51.58
N LYS A 219 -41.97 10.98 -51.99
CA LYS A 219 -41.53 9.79 -51.25
C LYS A 219 -40.03 9.82 -50.95
N SER A 220 -39.57 10.51 -49.89
CA SER A 220 -38.18 10.38 -49.39
C SER A 220 -37.87 10.91 -47.97
N ALA A 221 -38.82 11.50 -47.23
CA ALA A 221 -38.52 12.20 -45.98
C ALA A 221 -38.35 11.28 -44.73
N GLU A 222 -39.01 10.13 -44.66
CA GLU A 222 -38.99 9.28 -43.46
C GLU A 222 -37.71 8.45 -43.31
N ALA A 223 -37.15 7.93 -44.41
CA ALA A 223 -35.83 7.28 -44.39
C ALA A 223 -34.69 8.27 -44.07
N ASN A 224 -34.90 9.57 -44.31
CA ASN A 224 -33.92 10.61 -43.98
C ASN A 224 -33.92 10.94 -42.48
N ARG A 225 -35.10 11.02 -41.84
CA ARG A 225 -35.21 11.29 -40.39
C ARG A 225 -34.61 10.20 -39.51
N ASP A 226 -34.74 8.94 -39.92
CA ASP A 226 -34.17 7.81 -39.18
C ASP A 226 -32.63 7.80 -39.29
N LYS A 227 -32.12 8.04 -40.50
CA LYS A 227 -30.68 8.17 -40.77
C LYS A 227 -30.07 9.40 -40.08
N ASP A 228 -30.80 10.51 -40.01
CA ASP A 228 -30.39 11.72 -39.30
C ASP A 228 -30.35 11.52 -37.77
N ARG A 229 -31.31 10.76 -37.20
CA ARG A 229 -31.25 10.33 -35.78
C ARG A 229 -30.06 9.41 -35.50
N LEU A 230 -29.77 8.46 -36.38
CA LEU A 230 -28.65 7.53 -36.26
C LEU A 230 -27.30 8.26 -36.38
N LEU A 231 -27.20 9.26 -37.27
CA LEU A 231 -26.05 10.16 -37.40
C LEU A 231 -25.90 11.07 -36.17
N LYS A 232 -26.99 11.52 -35.55
CA LYS A 232 -26.97 12.38 -34.34
C LYS A 232 -26.57 11.60 -33.08
N LEU A 233 -27.00 10.34 -32.97
CA LEU A 233 -26.53 9.42 -31.93
C LEU A 233 -25.05 9.07 -32.13
N ASN A 234 -24.61 8.86 -33.37
CA ASN A 234 -23.19 8.65 -33.68
C ASN A 234 -22.37 9.92 -33.39
N ALA A 235 -22.85 11.11 -33.76
CA ALA A 235 -22.18 12.38 -33.50
C ALA A 235 -22.07 12.73 -32.00
N MET A 236 -22.99 12.24 -31.15
CA MET A 236 -22.85 12.31 -29.69
C MET A 236 -21.98 11.18 -29.11
N GLN A 237 -21.96 10.00 -29.74
CA GLN A 237 -21.08 8.90 -29.36
C GLN A 237 -19.62 9.12 -29.79
N GLN A 238 -19.33 9.88 -30.85
CA GLN A 238 -17.96 10.16 -31.32
C GLN A 238 -17.11 10.90 -30.27
N PRO A 239 -17.57 11.99 -29.63
CA PRO A 239 -16.79 12.63 -28.56
C PRO A 239 -16.71 11.77 -27.30
N ALA A 240 -17.73 10.96 -26.99
CA ALA A 240 -17.70 10.04 -25.85
C ALA A 240 -16.80 8.82 -26.09
N ALA A 241 -16.75 8.30 -27.32
CA ALA A 241 -15.91 7.19 -27.74
C ALA A 241 -14.46 7.63 -27.96
N LEU A 242 -14.20 8.86 -28.39
CA LEU A 242 -12.86 9.46 -28.39
C LEU A 242 -12.36 9.74 -26.97
N ALA A 243 -13.24 10.16 -26.05
CA ALA A 243 -12.89 10.28 -24.64
C ALA A 243 -12.62 8.92 -23.98
N TYR A 244 -13.41 7.88 -24.30
CA TYR A 244 -13.17 6.51 -23.86
C TYR A 244 -11.94 5.88 -24.53
N ALA A 245 -11.68 6.15 -25.81
CA ALA A 245 -10.51 5.66 -26.53
C ALA A 245 -9.24 6.39 -26.10
N ALA A 246 -9.30 7.68 -25.77
CA ALA A 246 -8.18 8.41 -25.16
C ALA A 246 -7.90 7.93 -23.73
N ALA A 247 -8.94 7.62 -22.95
CA ALA A 247 -8.79 7.00 -21.64
C ALA A 247 -8.25 5.55 -21.74
N ALA A 248 -8.69 4.77 -22.73
CA ALA A 248 -8.21 3.42 -22.99
C ALA A 248 -6.79 3.41 -23.60
N ALA A 249 -6.42 4.39 -24.43
CA ALA A 249 -5.07 4.55 -24.96
C ALA A 249 -4.10 5.06 -23.88
N ALA A 250 -4.55 5.91 -22.95
CA ALA A 250 -3.78 6.27 -21.76
C ALA A 250 -3.61 5.08 -20.80
N ALA A 251 -4.59 4.17 -20.73
CA ALA A 251 -4.47 2.91 -20.00
C ALA A 251 -3.59 1.87 -20.71
N ALA A 252 -3.62 1.79 -22.04
CA ALA A 252 -2.81 0.86 -22.84
C ALA A 252 -1.35 1.31 -22.97
N ALA A 253 -1.08 2.63 -23.06
CA ALA A 253 0.26 3.20 -22.99
C ALA A 253 0.89 3.07 -21.58
N ALA A 254 0.06 2.85 -20.56
CA ALA A 254 0.51 2.47 -19.21
C ALA A 254 0.70 0.94 -19.05
N SER A 255 0.42 0.14 -20.09
CA SER A 255 0.54 -1.32 -20.11
C SER A 255 1.52 -1.86 -21.15
N SER A 256 2.16 -1.01 -21.96
CA SER A 256 3.18 -1.43 -22.93
C SER A 256 4.59 -1.27 -22.35
N MET A 257 5.05 -2.27 -21.60
CA MET A 257 6.47 -2.60 -21.59
C MET A 257 6.70 -3.74 -22.59
N PRO A 258 7.69 -3.63 -23.49
CA PRO A 258 8.04 -4.74 -24.36
C PRO A 258 8.60 -5.89 -23.52
N LEU A 259 8.08 -7.09 -23.74
CA LEU A 259 8.68 -8.34 -23.27
C LEU A 259 10.14 -8.42 -23.79
N PRO A 260 11.13 -8.73 -22.93
CA PRO A 260 12.45 -9.11 -23.41
C PRO A 260 12.35 -10.46 -24.11
N THR A 261 12.57 -10.49 -25.42
CA THR A 261 12.86 -11.73 -26.14
C THR A 261 14.16 -12.35 -25.61
N PRO A 262 14.19 -13.65 -25.30
CA PRO A 262 15.42 -14.32 -24.93
C PRO A 262 16.36 -14.40 -26.14
N ALA A 263 17.61 -13.97 -25.93
CA ALA A 263 18.67 -14.14 -26.92
C ALA A 263 19.03 -15.63 -27.09
N PRO A 264 19.39 -16.09 -28.31
CA PRO A 264 19.83 -17.47 -28.53
C PRO A 264 21.20 -17.72 -27.89
N PRO A 265 21.50 -18.97 -27.46
CA PRO A 265 22.76 -19.31 -26.82
C PRO A 265 23.87 -19.32 -27.86
N ARG A 266 24.97 -18.61 -27.60
CA ARG A 266 26.21 -18.74 -28.36
C ARG A 266 27.30 -19.31 -27.45
N GLU A 267 27.53 -20.60 -27.68
CA GLU A 267 28.78 -21.35 -27.64
C GLU A 267 29.89 -20.89 -26.70
N ASP A 268 30.12 -21.74 -25.70
CA ASP A 268 31.32 -21.83 -24.87
C ASP A 268 32.60 -21.89 -25.70
N LYS A 269 33.50 -20.93 -25.47
CA LYS A 269 34.95 -21.09 -25.72
C LYS A 269 35.70 -21.02 -24.40
N LYS A 270 36.03 -22.22 -23.92
CA LYS A 270 37.01 -22.59 -22.90
C LYS A 270 38.28 -21.73 -22.93
N PRO A 271 38.73 -21.20 -21.78
CA PRO A 271 40.14 -21.02 -21.48
C PRO A 271 40.64 -22.11 -20.50
N PRO A 272 41.93 -22.45 -20.53
CA PRO A 272 42.47 -23.60 -19.84
C PRO A 272 42.61 -23.39 -18.33
N VAL A 273 42.30 -24.46 -17.60
CA VAL A 273 42.57 -24.68 -16.17
C VAL A 273 44.07 -24.77 -15.93
N LYS A 274 44.57 -24.06 -14.91
CA LYS A 274 45.78 -24.41 -14.17
C LYS A 274 45.36 -24.70 -12.73
N GLN A 275 45.51 -25.97 -12.32
CA GLN A 275 45.38 -26.45 -10.95
C GLN A 275 46.55 -25.97 -10.10
N GLU A 276 46.29 -25.73 -8.82
CA GLU A 276 47.05 -26.14 -7.62
C GLU A 276 46.62 -25.22 -6.46
N ALA A 277 46.58 -25.59 -5.18
CA ALA A 277 46.20 -26.77 -4.42
C ALA A 277 46.14 -26.29 -2.94
N GLN A 278 45.39 -26.99 -2.08
CA GLN A 278 45.40 -26.95 -0.60
C GLN A 278 44.68 -25.72 0.04
N GLY A 279 43.83 -25.84 1.07
CA GLY A 279 43.38 -26.95 1.91
C GLY A 279 42.25 -26.48 2.86
N GLU A 280 41.39 -27.44 3.22
CA GLU A 280 40.27 -27.45 4.18
C GLU A 280 40.65 -27.09 5.65
N PRO A 281 39.74 -27.00 6.67
CA PRO A 281 38.33 -27.42 6.70
C PRO A 281 37.30 -26.51 7.45
N SER A 282 36.04 -26.95 7.34
CA SER A 282 34.93 -26.88 8.32
C SER A 282 33.91 -25.74 8.21
N TYR A 283 32.74 -26.07 7.65
CA TYR A 283 31.52 -25.28 7.77
C TYR A 283 30.41 -26.13 8.40
N ILE A 284 29.83 -25.59 9.47
CA ILE A 284 28.68 -26.11 10.20
C ILE A 284 27.40 -25.82 9.41
N GLU A 285 26.65 -26.90 9.20
CA GLU A 285 25.20 -27.02 8.99
C GLU A 285 24.38 -25.71 9.00
N SER A 286 24.01 -25.21 7.82
CA SER A 286 22.94 -24.23 7.66
C SER A 286 21.60 -24.94 7.55
N LEU A 287 20.80 -24.82 8.61
CA LEU A 287 19.38 -25.19 8.60
C LEU A 287 18.61 -24.32 7.61
N GLN A 288 18.13 -24.99 6.59
CA GLN A 288 17.17 -24.52 5.60
C GLN A 288 15.77 -24.45 6.22
N MET A 289 15.35 -23.26 6.62
CA MET A 289 13.94 -22.86 6.74
C MET A 289 13.83 -21.55 5.96
N GLY A 290 13.22 -21.48 4.79
CA GLY A 290 11.84 -21.86 4.54
C GLY A 290 11.12 -20.59 4.13
N SER A 291 11.47 -20.06 2.96
CA SER A 291 10.77 -18.95 2.30
C SER A 291 9.41 -19.47 1.83
N GLN A 292 8.41 -19.36 2.70
CA GLN A 292 7.01 -19.54 2.36
C GLN A 292 6.25 -18.28 2.73
N PHE A 293 6.39 -17.23 1.93
CA PHE A 293 5.38 -16.16 1.93
C PHE A 293 5.31 -15.44 0.58
N VAL A 294 5.32 -16.19 -0.52
CA VAL A 294 4.90 -15.71 -1.84
C VAL A 294 4.28 -16.88 -2.59
N THR A 295 3.01 -17.19 -2.31
CA THR A 295 2.09 -17.98 -3.17
C THR A 295 0.76 -18.19 -2.44
N LEU A 296 0.02 -17.11 -2.18
CA LEU A 296 -1.43 -17.16 -1.94
C LEU A 296 -2.08 -15.92 -2.54
N PHE A 297 -1.93 -15.75 -3.85
CA PHE A 297 -2.69 -14.78 -4.64
C PHE A 297 -2.83 -15.29 -6.08
N ASN A 298 -3.18 -16.56 -6.22
CA ASN A 298 -3.65 -17.11 -7.48
C ASN A 298 -4.38 -18.42 -7.18
N ASP A 299 -5.64 -18.30 -6.77
CA ASP A 299 -6.72 -19.25 -7.04
C ASP A 299 -7.96 -18.79 -6.27
N GLY A 300 -9.03 -18.48 -7.00
CA GLY A 300 -10.29 -18.04 -6.38
C GLY A 300 -11.16 -17.19 -7.29
N CYS A 301 -11.32 -17.57 -8.56
CA CYS A 301 -12.37 -17.03 -9.42
C CYS A 301 -13.09 -18.18 -10.13
N GLU A 302 -13.62 -19.12 -9.35
CA GLU A 302 -14.67 -20.03 -9.81
C GLU A 302 -16.03 -19.54 -9.30
N ILE A 303 -16.78 -18.98 -10.25
CA ILE A 303 -18.23 -19.09 -10.46
C ILE A 303 -19.03 -19.72 -9.31
N LEU A 304 -19.72 -18.89 -8.53
CA LEU A 304 -20.87 -19.34 -7.73
C LEU A 304 -22.16 -19.15 -8.52
N ALA A 305 -22.57 -20.24 -9.18
CA ALA A 305 -23.96 -20.51 -9.47
C ALA A 305 -24.73 -20.74 -8.15
N GLY A 306 -25.97 -20.29 -8.10
CA GLY A 306 -26.79 -20.30 -6.90
C GLY A 306 -27.01 -21.69 -6.32
N SER A 307 -26.84 -21.80 -5.00
CA SER A 307 -27.49 -22.82 -4.17
C SER A 307 -28.11 -22.13 -2.98
N ALA A 308 -29.42 -22.34 -2.82
CA ALA A 308 -30.22 -21.79 -1.75
C ALA A 308 -29.75 -22.32 -0.37
N PRO A 309 -29.86 -21.52 0.70
CA PRO A 309 -29.53 -21.98 2.05
C PRO A 309 -30.58 -22.98 2.57
N PRO A 310 -30.17 -24.00 3.36
CA PRO A 310 -31.10 -24.90 4.03
C PRO A 310 -31.83 -24.20 5.18
N PRO A 311 -33.04 -24.66 5.56
CA PRO A 311 -33.80 -24.05 6.65
C PRO A 311 -33.16 -24.30 8.03
N PRO A 312 -33.45 -23.43 9.02
CA PRO A 312 -32.90 -23.53 10.37
C PRO A 312 -33.43 -24.77 11.10
N ARG A 313 -32.53 -25.44 11.82
CA ARG A 313 -32.87 -26.55 12.72
C ARG A 313 -33.58 -25.98 13.95
N GLU A 314 -34.74 -26.55 14.27
CA GLU A 314 -35.48 -26.29 15.49
C GLU A 314 -34.67 -26.77 16.71
N ASP A 315 -34.40 -25.84 17.62
CA ASP A 315 -33.89 -26.13 18.96
C ASP A 315 -34.94 -26.86 19.78
N ARG A 316 -34.62 -28.09 20.18
CA ARG A 316 -35.42 -28.88 21.12
C ARG A 316 -34.84 -28.68 22.54
N PRO A 317 -35.65 -28.28 23.53
CA PRO A 317 -35.16 -27.88 24.85
C PRO A 317 -34.65 -29.08 25.67
N ALA A 318 -33.56 -28.83 26.41
CA ALA A 318 -33.03 -29.74 27.42
C ALA A 318 -34.03 -29.93 28.56
N LEU A 319 -34.37 -31.19 28.84
CA LEU A 319 -35.13 -31.61 30.01
C LEU A 319 -34.32 -31.31 31.28
N PHE A 320 -34.88 -30.47 32.14
CA PHE A 320 -34.49 -30.34 33.53
C PHE A 320 -34.81 -31.63 34.28
N GLY A 321 -33.85 -32.14 35.03
CA GLY A 321 -34.02 -33.25 35.95
C GLY A 321 -33.07 -33.09 37.14
N THR A 322 -33.47 -32.26 38.11
CA THR A 322 -32.84 -32.21 39.43
C THR A 322 -33.87 -32.63 40.46
N LEU A 323 -33.77 -33.89 40.89
CA LEU A 323 -34.37 -34.41 42.12
C LEU A 323 -33.54 -33.92 43.30
N GLN A 324 -34.14 -33.12 44.18
CA GLN A 324 -33.73 -33.02 45.59
C GLN A 324 -34.96 -32.69 46.44
N SER A 325 -35.10 -33.50 47.51
CA SER A 325 -36.10 -33.51 48.60
C SER A 325 -37.47 -34.10 48.27
#